data_AF-A0A2N2ATK0-F1
#
_entry.id   AF-A0A2N2ATK0-F1
#
_cell.length_a   1.000
_cell.length_b   1.000
_cell.length_c   1.000
_cell.angle_alpha   90.00
_cell.angle_beta   90.00
_cell.angle_gamma   90.00
#
_symmetry.space_group_name_H-M   'P 1'
#
loop_
_entity.id
_entity.type
_entity.pdbx_description
1 polymer ?
#
loop_
_entity_poly.entity_id
_entity_poly.type
_entity_poly.pdbx_seq_one_letter_code
_entity_poly.pdbx_strand_id
1 'polypeptide(L)'
;MDAGALVELAGGDVEAVGNAAAITLKNTLGLVCDPGAGLVEVPCQKRNAILATNAIVAADMALAGIKSVIPVDEVIETLNQISKVLPENLKGNACGGLAITSTGGKIKEDLKKIQ
;
A
#
# COMPACT_ATOMS: atom_id res chain seq x y z
N MET A 1 -5.61 -8.40 1.40
CA MET A 1 -7.03 -8.68 1.64
C MET A 1 -7.74 -8.83 0.31
N ASP A 2 -7.93 -7.73 -0.44
CA ASP A 2 -8.73 -7.67 -1.67
C ASP A 2 -8.34 -8.72 -2.73
N ALA A 3 -7.05 -8.88 -3.03
CA ALA A 3 -6.59 -9.84 -4.03
C ALA A 3 -6.98 -11.29 -3.70
N GLY A 4 -6.83 -11.68 -2.43
CA GLY A 4 -7.24 -13.02 -1.98
C GLY A 4 -8.75 -13.22 -2.04
N ALA A 5 -9.52 -12.19 -1.67
CA ALA A 5 -10.98 -12.23 -1.76
C ALA A 5 -11.47 -12.35 -3.22
N LEU A 6 -10.82 -11.66 -4.16
CA LEU A 6 -11.13 -11.76 -5.58
C LEU A 6 -10.85 -13.16 -6.13
N VAL A 7 -9.72 -13.78 -5.75
CA VAL A 7 -9.40 -15.16 -6.13
C VAL A 7 -10.44 -16.14 -5.58
N GLU A 8 -10.79 -16.03 -4.30
CA GLU A 8 -11.80 -16.89 -3.66
C GLU A 8 -13.16 -16.77 -4.36
N LEU A 9 -13.63 -15.55 -4.61
CA LEU A 9 -14.90 -15.30 -5.30
C LEU A 9 -14.91 -15.83 -6.75
N ALA A 10 -13.74 -15.89 -7.39
CA ALA A 10 -13.56 -16.46 -8.71
C ALA A 10 -13.40 -17.99 -8.71
N GLY A 11 -13.45 -18.65 -7.55
CA GLY A 11 -13.32 -20.10 -7.41
C GLY A 11 -11.88 -20.62 -7.47
N GLY A 12 -10.89 -19.76 -7.20
CA GLY A 12 -9.50 -20.17 -7.07
C GLY A 12 -9.24 -20.99 -5.81
N ASP A 13 -8.14 -21.74 -5.80
CA ASP A 13 -7.74 -22.53 -4.63
C ASP A 13 -6.95 -21.70 -3.61
N VAL A 14 -6.68 -22.31 -2.44
CA VAL A 14 -5.92 -21.69 -1.34
C VAL A 14 -4.51 -21.29 -1.77
N GLU A 15 -3.90 -22.04 -2.70
CA GLU A 15 -2.55 -21.72 -3.21
C GLU A 15 -2.60 -20.43 -4.05
N ALA A 16 -3.59 -20.28 -4.92
CA ALA A 16 -3.82 -19.09 -5.73
C ALA A 16 -4.11 -17.86 -4.83
N VAL A 17 -4.87 -18.02 -3.74
CA VAL A 17 -5.11 -16.95 -2.77
C VAL A 17 -3.78 -16.46 -2.17
N GLY A 18 -2.92 -17.39 -1.76
CA GLY A 18 -1.58 -17.07 -1.23
C GLY A 18 -0.70 -16.37 -2.28
N ASN A 19 -0.72 -16.84 -3.52
CA ASN A 19 0.02 -16.25 -4.63
C ASN A 19 -0.43 -14.81 -4.93
N ALA A 20 -1.74 -14.56 -5.01
CA ALA A 20 -2.29 -13.23 -5.24
C ALA A 20 -1.96 -12.26 -4.10
N ALA A 21 -2.06 -12.73 -2.86
CA ALA A 21 -1.66 -11.95 -1.68
C ALA A 21 -0.18 -11.59 -1.73
N ALA A 22 0.70 -12.55 -1.99
CA ALA A 22 2.14 -12.33 -2.07
C ALA A 22 2.52 -11.34 -3.19
N ILE A 23 1.94 -11.48 -4.40
CA ILE A 23 2.17 -10.56 -5.52
C ILE A 23 1.74 -9.14 -5.15
N THR A 24 0.52 -9.00 -4.60
CA THR A 24 -0.02 -7.70 -4.19
C THR A 24 0.87 -7.02 -3.16
N LEU A 25 1.25 -7.75 -2.10
CA LEU A 25 2.03 -7.21 -0.98
C LEU A 25 3.43 -6.80 -1.44
N LYS A 26 4.09 -7.59 -2.29
CA LYS A 26 5.42 -7.24 -2.83
C LYS A 26 5.42 -5.92 -3.57
N ASN A 27 4.35 -5.60 -4.30
CA ASN A 27 4.21 -4.33 -5.02
C ASN A 27 4.02 -3.11 -4.10
N THR A 28 3.92 -3.33 -2.79
CA THR A 28 3.68 -2.28 -1.77
C THR A 28 4.71 -2.28 -0.64
N LEU A 29 5.72 -3.16 -0.71
CA LEU A 29 6.79 -3.24 0.28
C LEU A 29 7.50 -1.88 0.41
N GLY A 30 7.67 -1.42 1.65
CA GLY A 30 8.36 -0.17 1.94
C GLY A 30 7.60 1.11 1.57
N LEU A 31 6.31 1.02 1.24
CA LEU A 31 5.50 2.20 0.96
C LEU A 31 5.41 3.10 2.21
N VAL A 32 6.00 4.29 2.11
CA VAL A 32 6.00 5.30 3.18
C VAL A 32 4.61 5.88 3.39
N CYS A 33 4.23 6.17 4.64
CA CYS A 33 3.05 6.95 4.95
C CYS A 33 3.47 8.39 5.22
N ASP A 34 3.23 9.28 4.27
CA ASP A 34 3.62 10.68 4.39
C ASP A 34 2.57 11.57 3.72
N PRO A 35 1.47 11.87 4.44
CA PRO A 35 0.35 12.62 3.89
C PRO A 35 0.72 14.09 3.65
N GLY A 36 0.44 14.58 2.45
CA GLY A 36 0.57 16.00 2.09
C GLY A 36 -0.22 16.88 3.04
N ALA A 37 0.43 17.91 3.59
CA ALA A 37 -0.10 18.80 4.62
C ALA A 37 -0.64 18.09 5.89
N GLY A 38 -0.35 16.80 6.10
CA GLY A 38 -0.90 16.01 7.20
C GLY A 38 -2.32 15.47 6.97
N LEU A 39 -2.83 15.50 5.73
CA LEU A 39 -4.20 15.14 5.39
C LEU A 39 -4.31 13.77 4.71
N VAL A 40 -5.42 13.07 4.93
CA VAL A 40 -5.72 11.78 4.27
C VAL A 40 -6.28 12.00 2.86
N GLU A 41 -5.56 12.78 2.05
CA GLU A 41 -6.01 13.18 0.72
C GLU A 41 -4.93 12.89 -0.33
N VAL A 42 -3.77 13.52 -0.18
CA VAL A 42 -2.63 13.35 -1.09
C VAL A 42 -1.52 12.62 -0.35
N PRO A 43 -1.04 11.45 -0.82
CA PRO A 43 -1.48 10.68 -1.98
C PRO A 43 -2.58 9.63 -1.68
N CYS A 44 -3.13 9.62 -0.46
CA CYS A 44 -3.99 8.56 0.08
C CYS A 44 -5.11 8.11 -0.89
N GLN A 45 -5.85 9.04 -1.49
CA GLN A 45 -6.95 8.70 -2.39
C GLN A 45 -6.47 8.01 -3.66
N LYS A 46 -5.35 8.47 -4.23
CA LYS A 46 -4.76 7.89 -5.44
C LYS A 46 -4.16 6.52 -5.14
N ARG A 47 -3.60 6.35 -3.93
CA ARG A 47 -3.12 5.05 -3.45
C ARG A 47 -4.26 4.03 -3.34
N ASN A 48 -5.43 4.40 -2.82
CA ASN A 48 -6.57 3.47 -2.81
C ASN A 48 -6.92 2.95 -4.20
N ALA A 49 -7.01 3.84 -5.21
CA ALA A 49 -7.30 3.43 -6.58
C ALA A 49 -6.21 2.51 -7.17
N ILE A 50 -4.93 2.85 -6.95
CA ILE A 50 -3.79 2.03 -7.43
C ILE A 50 -3.76 0.68 -6.73
N LEU A 51 -3.98 0.63 -5.41
CA LEU A 51 -3.96 -0.61 -4.63
C LEU A 51 -5.13 -1.54 -4.97
N ALA A 52 -6.31 -0.99 -5.22
CA ALA A 52 -7.44 -1.77 -5.73
C ALA A 52 -7.11 -2.40 -7.10
N THR A 53 -6.51 -1.61 -8.01
CA THR A 53 -6.09 -2.11 -9.32
C THR A 53 -5.01 -3.19 -9.19
N ASN A 54 -4.02 -2.98 -8.31
CA ASN A 54 -2.97 -3.96 -8.02
C ASN A 54 -3.55 -5.29 -7.53
N ALA A 55 -4.58 -5.24 -6.68
CA ALA A 55 -5.26 -6.43 -6.19
C ALA A 55 -5.99 -7.21 -7.30
N ILE A 56 -6.68 -6.49 -8.20
CA ILE A 56 -7.34 -7.11 -9.37
C ILE A 56 -6.31 -7.80 -10.26
N VAL A 57 -5.24 -7.10 -10.62
CA VAL A 57 -4.18 -7.65 -11.49
C VAL A 57 -3.51 -8.86 -10.83
N ALA A 58 -3.21 -8.80 -9.53
CA ALA A 58 -2.61 -9.93 -8.82
C ALA A 58 -3.53 -11.15 -8.73
N ALA A 59 -4.85 -10.94 -8.58
CA ALA A 59 -5.84 -12.01 -8.60
C ALA A 59 -5.89 -12.68 -9.99
N ASP A 60 -5.97 -11.89 -11.07
CA ASP A 60 -5.95 -12.39 -12.45
C ASP A 60 -4.67 -13.21 -12.73
N MET A 61 -3.51 -12.70 -12.29
CA MET A 61 -2.25 -13.42 -12.44
C MET A 61 -2.26 -14.77 -11.70
N ALA A 62 -2.73 -14.79 -10.45
CA ALA A 62 -2.77 -16.02 -9.66
C ALA A 62 -3.75 -17.06 -10.24
N LEU A 63 -4.93 -16.62 -10.68
CA LEU A 63 -5.91 -17.48 -11.37
C LEU A 63 -5.39 -18.02 -12.69
N ALA A 64 -4.53 -17.28 -13.39
CA ALA A 64 -3.81 -17.73 -14.57
C ALA A 64 -2.65 -18.71 -14.26
N GLY A 65 -2.45 -19.06 -12.99
CA GLY A 65 -1.40 -19.99 -12.55
C GLY A 65 -0.03 -19.34 -12.35
N ILE A 66 0.07 -18.01 -12.35
CA ILE A 66 1.33 -17.32 -12.05
C ILE A 66 1.57 -17.40 -10.54
N LYS A 67 2.63 -18.11 -10.17
CA LYS A 67 3.01 -18.32 -8.77
C LYS A 67 3.96 -17.25 -8.28
N SER A 68 3.83 -16.90 -7.00
CA SER A 68 4.82 -16.08 -6.33
C SER A 68 6.06 -16.93 -6.04
N VAL A 69 7.23 -16.48 -6.52
CA VAL A 69 8.50 -17.16 -6.25
C VAL A 69 8.84 -17.16 -4.75
N ILE A 70 8.49 -16.09 -4.04
CA ILE A 70 8.68 -15.97 -2.58
C ILE A 70 7.33 -16.29 -1.90
N PRO A 71 7.26 -17.24 -0.97
CA PRO A 71 6.03 -17.58 -0.24
C PRO A 71 5.41 -16.38 0.48
N VAL A 72 4.09 -16.39 0.65
CA VAL A 72 3.34 -15.28 1.27
C VAL A 72 3.81 -15.00 2.70
N ASP A 73 4.16 -16.02 3.47
CA ASP A 73 4.64 -15.87 4.85
C ASP A 73 5.96 -15.11 4.92
N GLU A 74 6.90 -15.41 4.01
CA GLU A 74 8.18 -14.69 3.91
C GLU A 74 7.97 -13.22 3.49
N VAL A 75 7.00 -12.96 2.61
CA VAL A 75 6.61 -11.59 2.23
C VAL A 75 6.04 -10.81 3.43
N ILE A 76 5.21 -11.46 4.25
CA ILE A 76 4.64 -10.86 5.47
C ILE A 76 5.73 -10.59 6.51
N GLU A 77 6.66 -11.52 6.71
CA GLU A 77 7.79 -11.31 7.63
C GLU A 77 8.68 -10.16 7.13
N THR A 78 8.92 -10.09 5.81
CA THR A 78 9.66 -8.97 5.20
C THR A 78 8.94 -7.63 5.43
N LEU A 79 7.61 -7.56 5.30
CA LEU A 79 6.83 -6.36 5.63
C LEU A 79 7.06 -5.91 7.08
N ASN A 80 7.01 -6.86 8.02
CA ASN A 80 7.24 -6.61 9.44
C ASN A 80 8.66 -6.06 9.68
N GLN A 81 9.69 -6.67 9.08
CA GLN A 81 11.08 -6.22 9.22
C GLN A 81 11.28 -4.81 8.65
N ILE A 82 10.76 -4.53 7.45
CA ILE A 82 10.82 -3.19 6.84
C ILE A 82 10.14 -2.15 7.73
N SER A 83 8.99 -2.47 8.32
CA SER A 83 8.27 -1.54 9.19
C SER A 83 9.10 -1.09 10.41
N LYS A 84 9.96 -1.97 10.93
CA LYS A 84 10.81 -1.67 12.10
C LYS A 84 11.94 -0.71 11.75
N VAL A 85 12.53 -0.85 10.56
CA VAL A 85 13.66 -0.01 10.11
C VAL A 85 13.22 1.30 9.47
N LEU A 86 11.94 1.45 9.13
CA LEU A 86 11.44 2.68 8.52
C LEU A 86 11.58 3.87 9.50
N PRO A 87 12.18 4.99 9.07
CA PRO A 87 12.29 6.20 9.89
C PRO A 87 10.94 6.70 10.39
N GLU A 88 10.88 7.24 11.61
CA GLU A 88 9.63 7.72 12.23
C GLU A 88 8.95 8.82 11.40
N ASN A 89 9.72 9.69 10.73
CA ASN A 89 9.18 10.75 9.89
C ASN A 89 8.53 10.24 8.59
N LEU A 90 8.63 8.94 8.28
CA LEU A 90 8.01 8.28 7.12
C LEU A 90 6.87 7.32 7.52
N LYS A 91 6.46 7.34 8.80
CA LYS A 91 5.40 6.50 9.41
C LYS A 91 4.08 7.22 9.65
N GLY A 92 3.78 8.30 8.91
CA GLY A 92 2.49 8.99 8.95
C GLY A 92 2.44 10.21 9.86
N ASN A 93 3.56 10.59 10.48
CA ASN A 93 3.62 11.71 11.42
C ASN A 93 3.55 13.10 10.75
N ALA A 94 3.50 13.17 9.41
CA ALA A 94 3.46 14.42 8.65
C ALA A 94 4.60 15.41 8.97
N CYS A 95 5.75 14.87 9.42
CA CYS A 95 6.96 15.62 9.75
C CYS A 95 8.04 15.51 8.64
N GLY A 96 7.72 14.87 7.51
CA GLY A 96 8.67 14.53 6.45
C GLY A 96 8.09 14.73 5.04
N GLY A 97 8.89 14.33 4.05
CA GLY A 97 8.60 14.31 2.59
C GLY A 97 7.50 15.26 2.10
N LEU A 98 6.35 14.73 1.66
CA LEU A 98 5.24 15.47 1.05
C LEU A 98 4.64 16.51 2.00
N ALA A 99 4.57 16.21 3.30
CA ALA A 99 3.98 17.11 4.29
C ALA A 99 4.73 18.44 4.41
N ILE A 100 6.05 18.42 4.23
CA ILE A 100 6.94 19.58 4.39
C ILE A 100 7.38 20.21 3.06
N THR A 101 6.85 19.75 1.92
CA THR A 101 7.08 20.41 0.63
C THR A 101 6.55 21.85 0.66
N SER A 102 7.09 22.72 -0.21
CA SER A 102 6.62 24.11 -0.31
C SER A 102 5.10 24.20 -0.58
N THR A 103 4.56 23.29 -1.40
CA THR A 103 3.12 23.21 -1.64
C THR A 103 2.35 22.67 -0.42
N GLY A 104 2.86 21.63 0.24
CA GLY A 104 2.26 21.09 1.47
C GLY A 104 2.19 22.13 2.60
N GLY A 105 3.25 22.92 2.77
CA GLY A 105 3.30 24.03 3.72
C GLY A 105 2.24 25.11 3.44
N LYS A 106 2.12 25.54 2.18
CA LYS A 106 1.10 26.51 1.76
C LYS A 106 -0.32 26.01 2.03
N ILE A 107 -0.62 24.76 1.66
CA ILE A 107 -1.93 24.15 1.94
C ILE A 107 -2.22 24.14 3.45
N LYS A 108 -1.23 23.76 4.26
CA LYS A 108 -1.37 23.77 5.73
C LYS A 108 -1.63 25.16 6.29
N GLU A 109 -1.02 26.20 5.74
CA GLU A 109 -1.27 27.60 6.14
C GLU A 109 -2.65 28.09 5.72
N ASP A 110 -3.10 27.75 4.50
CA ASP A 110 -4.42 28.14 4.01
C ASP A 110 -5.53 27.48 4.82
N LEU A 111 -5.36 26.22 5.21
CA LEU A 111 -6.30 25.51 6.08
C LEU A 111 -6.43 26.15 7.47
N LYS A 112 -5.36 26.75 8.02
CA LYS A 112 -5.41 27.46 9.30
C LYS A 112 -6.24 28.75 9.24
N LYS A 113 -6.46 29.32 8.05
CA LYS A 113 -7.23 30.56 7.88
C LYS A 113 -8.74 30.32 7.88
N ILE A 114 -9.16 29.08 7.68
CA ILE A 114 -10.58 28.68 7.59
C ILE A 114 -11.07 27.88 8.81
N GLN A 115 -10.19 27.68 9.80
CA GLN A 115 -10.50 27.11 11.11
C GLN A 115 -10.63 28.23 12.14
#